data_AF-A0A6V8I807-F1
#
_entry.id   AF-A0A6V8I807-F1
#
_cell.length_a   1.000
_cell.length_b   1.000
_cell.length_c   1.000
_cell.angle_alpha   90.00
_cell.angle_beta   90.00
_cell.angle_gamma   90.00
#
_symmetry.space_group_name_H-M   'P 1'
#
loop_
_entity.id
_entity.type
_entity.pdbx_description
1 polymer ?
#
loop_
_entity_poly.entity_id
_entity_poly.type
_entity_poly.pdbx_seq_one_letter_code
_entity_poly.pdbx_strand_id
1 'polypeptide(L)'
;MFGGFFRSKDIERYAQLSHDLLVTPTPQMLEFCDGGHELVARYNRDKALWRAFRQRVAVYHRDLPAWQEQVRVNNYRIGSIVELAVYRRLLQEKESGFTIMVQPPIRELGNRGFADFGLYFKGHPTVYIEVAGTVTSAGQSVSENAEKFRVGIEERLMRYMGVAPVEVIHIDEVCNVSAQTERVRQAIERAKIA
;
A
#
# COMPACT_ATOMS: atom_id res chain seq x y z
N MET A 1 13.22 -22.95 21.79
CA MET A 1 13.13 -21.62 22.41
C MET A 1 13.97 -20.65 21.59
N PHE A 2 13.37 -19.78 20.75
CA PHE A 2 14.08 -18.93 19.79
C PHE A 2 14.65 -17.63 20.39
N GLY A 3 14.80 -17.56 21.71
CA GLY A 3 15.07 -16.32 22.46
C GLY A 3 16.34 -15.56 22.03
N GLY A 4 17.34 -16.27 21.47
CA GLY A 4 18.58 -15.69 20.93
C GLY A 4 18.79 -15.87 19.42
N PHE A 5 17.80 -16.40 18.68
CA PHE A 5 17.94 -16.64 17.25
C PHE A 5 17.71 -15.36 16.42
N PHE A 6 16.80 -14.49 16.86
CA PHE A 6 16.47 -13.23 16.20
C PHE A 6 17.25 -12.09 16.83
N ARG A 7 17.94 -11.31 15.99
CA ARG A 7 18.75 -10.18 16.46
C ARG A 7 17.83 -9.03 16.88
N SER A 8 18.08 -8.41 18.03
CA SER A 8 17.28 -7.27 18.49
C SER A 8 17.22 -6.15 17.46
N LYS A 9 18.34 -5.81 16.82
CA LYS A 9 18.38 -4.79 15.75
C LYS A 9 17.47 -5.10 14.56
N ASP A 10 17.26 -6.38 14.25
CA ASP A 10 16.42 -6.79 13.13
C ASP A 10 14.93 -6.70 13.52
N ILE A 11 14.61 -7.00 14.79
CA ILE A 11 13.28 -6.81 15.37
C ILE A 11 12.92 -5.32 15.36
N GLU A 12 13.81 -4.47 15.86
CA GLU A 12 13.64 -3.02 15.84
C GLU A 12 13.51 -2.47 14.43
N ARG A 13 14.32 -2.94 13.47
CA ARG A 13 14.22 -2.50 12.08
C ARG A 13 12.87 -2.86 11.46
N TYR A 14 12.37 -4.08 11.68
CA TYR A 14 11.06 -4.47 11.19
C TYR A 14 9.94 -3.62 11.82
N ALA A 15 10.03 -3.35 13.12
CA ALA A 15 9.06 -2.51 13.82
C ALA A 15 9.06 -1.07 13.26
N GLN A 16 10.23 -0.46 13.07
CA GLN A 16 10.37 0.86 12.46
C GLN A 16 9.75 0.90 11.07
N LEU A 17 10.08 -0.05 10.19
CA LEU A 17 9.49 -0.15 8.85
C LEU A 17 7.97 -0.31 8.91
N SER A 18 7.45 -1.00 9.93
CA SER A 18 6.02 -1.17 10.11
C SER A 18 5.31 0.14 10.51
N HIS A 19 5.92 0.91 11.42
CA HIS A 19 5.42 2.24 11.80
C HIS A 19 5.48 3.22 10.63
N ASP A 20 6.60 3.23 9.91
CA ASP A 20 6.84 4.09 8.76
C ASP A 20 5.81 3.87 7.65
N LEU A 21 5.52 2.60 7.33
CA LEU A 21 4.51 2.23 6.32
C LEU A 21 3.08 2.23 6.86
N LEU A 22 2.91 2.43 8.17
CA LEU A 22 1.63 2.34 8.88
C LEU A 22 0.96 0.96 8.74
N VAL A 23 1.70 -0.10 8.42
CA VAL A 23 1.23 -1.47 8.23
C VAL A 23 2.32 -2.43 8.69
N THR A 24 2.00 -3.67 9.02
CA THR A 24 3.04 -4.71 9.10
C THR A 24 3.32 -5.24 7.69
N PRO A 25 4.48 -4.93 7.08
CA PRO A 25 4.76 -5.24 5.70
C PRO A 25 4.96 -6.74 5.47
N THR A 26 4.57 -7.19 4.27
CA THR A 26 4.89 -8.51 3.75
C THR A 26 6.37 -8.57 3.34
N PRO A 27 6.95 -9.77 3.16
CA PRO A 27 8.29 -9.90 2.59
C PRO A 27 8.46 -9.15 1.26
N GLN A 28 7.44 -9.19 0.40
CA GLN A 28 7.46 -8.51 -0.89
C GLN A 28 7.55 -6.99 -0.75
N MET A 29 6.83 -6.39 0.21
CA MET A 29 6.97 -4.96 0.49
C MET A 29 8.36 -4.62 1.04
N LEU A 30 8.89 -5.47 1.92
CA LEU A 30 10.21 -5.27 2.51
C LEU A 30 11.35 -5.26 1.49
N GLU A 31 11.20 -5.94 0.34
CA GLU A 31 12.20 -5.91 -0.73
C GLU A 31 12.39 -4.50 -1.33
N PHE A 32 11.39 -3.63 -1.21
CA PHE A 32 11.43 -2.23 -1.66
C PHE A 32 11.73 -1.22 -0.54
N CYS A 33 11.83 -1.70 0.70
CA CYS A 33 12.15 -0.85 1.83
C CYS A 33 13.67 -0.78 2.00
N ASP A 34 14.19 0.42 2.29
CA ASP A 34 15.57 0.55 2.75
C ASP A 34 15.80 -0.36 3.97
N GLY A 35 16.89 -1.14 3.99
CA GLY A 35 17.19 -2.11 5.04
C GLY A 35 16.19 -3.26 5.23
N GLY A 36 15.18 -3.40 4.36
CA GLY A 36 14.20 -4.49 4.42
C GLY A 36 14.68 -5.76 3.71
N HIS A 37 15.50 -5.60 2.67
CA HIS A 37 16.08 -6.72 1.91
C HIS A 37 16.90 -7.67 2.80
N GLU A 38 17.68 -7.16 3.75
CA GLU A 38 18.47 -7.97 4.68
C GLU A 38 17.60 -8.80 5.62
N LEU A 39 16.43 -8.28 6.01
CA LEU A 39 15.46 -9.03 6.84
C LEU A 39 14.88 -10.19 6.05
N VAL A 40 14.49 -9.94 4.79
CA VAL A 40 13.95 -10.97 3.89
C VAL A 40 14.99 -12.05 3.63
N ALA A 41 16.22 -11.69 3.27
CA ALA A 41 17.31 -12.63 3.01
C ALA A 41 17.66 -13.52 4.23
N ARG A 42 17.50 -12.96 5.45
CA ARG A 42 17.84 -13.67 6.69
C ARG A 42 16.70 -14.57 7.17
N TYR A 43 15.46 -14.11 7.12
CA TYR A 43 14.34 -14.75 7.83
C TYR A 43 13.24 -15.29 6.91
N ASN A 44 13.19 -14.92 5.64
CA ASN A 44 12.18 -15.41 4.69
C ASN A 44 12.63 -16.65 3.89
N ARG A 45 13.61 -17.41 4.42
CA ARG A 45 14.12 -18.64 3.80
C ARG A 45 13.09 -19.77 3.79
N ASP A 46 12.26 -19.81 4.82
CA ASP A 46 11.11 -20.71 4.89
C ASP A 46 9.94 -20.06 5.65
N LYS A 47 8.74 -20.58 5.41
CA LYS A 47 7.49 -20.02 5.97
C LYS A 47 7.43 -20.08 7.50
N ALA A 48 8.01 -21.10 8.12
CA ALA A 48 7.98 -21.27 9.57
C ALA A 48 8.94 -20.29 10.25
N LEU A 49 10.13 -20.10 9.69
CA LEU A 49 11.11 -19.13 10.18
C LEU A 49 10.57 -17.70 10.11
N TRP A 50 9.98 -17.32 8.97
CA TRP A 50 9.38 -16.00 8.82
C TRP A 50 8.22 -15.77 9.80
N ARG A 51 7.39 -16.80 10.01
CA ARG A 51 6.31 -16.75 11.01
C ARG A 51 6.86 -16.57 12.42
N ALA A 52 7.91 -17.32 12.79
CA ALA A 52 8.52 -17.22 14.11
C ALA A 52 9.18 -15.85 14.34
N PHE A 53 9.85 -15.29 13.33
CA PHE A 53 10.40 -13.92 13.40
C PHE A 53 9.30 -12.91 13.69
N ARG A 54 8.21 -12.94 12.92
CA ARG A 54 7.08 -12.02 13.12
C ARG A 54 6.40 -12.17 14.47
N GLN A 55 6.23 -13.40 14.96
CA GLN A 55 5.72 -13.65 16.30
C GLN A 55 6.65 -13.03 17.35
N ARG A 56 7.97 -13.11 17.14
CA ARG A 56 8.94 -12.48 18.04
C ARG A 56 8.81 -10.96 18.04
N VAL A 57 8.65 -10.34 16.87
CA VAL A 57 8.42 -8.90 16.77
C VAL A 57 7.16 -8.50 17.54
N ALA A 58 6.03 -9.18 17.32
CA ALA A 58 4.75 -8.87 17.98
C ALA A 58 4.79 -8.99 19.52
N VAL A 59 5.69 -9.82 20.06
CA VAL A 59 5.90 -9.91 21.51
C VAL A 59 6.60 -8.66 22.07
N TYR A 60 7.52 -8.06 21.31
CA TYR A 60 8.28 -6.87 21.69
C TYR A 60 7.55 -5.57 21.39
N HIS A 61 6.90 -5.50 20.23
CA HIS A 61 6.19 -4.34 19.71
C HIS A 61 4.71 -4.71 19.57
N ARG A 62 3.95 -4.47 20.63
CA ARG A 62 2.53 -4.87 20.73
C ARG A 62 1.57 -3.90 20.06
N ASP A 63 2.05 -2.70 19.76
CA ASP A 63 1.36 -1.57 19.16
C ASP A 63 1.56 -1.51 17.64
N LEU A 64 2.20 -2.52 17.05
CA LEU A 64 2.41 -2.55 15.61
C LEU A 64 1.09 -2.42 14.84
N PRO A 65 1.08 -1.65 13.74
CA PRO A 65 -0.09 -1.51 12.90
C PRO A 65 -0.60 -2.87 12.43
N ALA A 66 -1.92 -3.04 12.34
CA ALA A 66 -2.50 -4.36 12.08
C ALA A 66 -1.92 -5.07 10.84
N TRP A 67 -1.63 -6.37 11.00
CA TRP A 67 -1.56 -7.35 9.91
C TRP A 67 -2.92 -7.39 9.24
N GLN A 68 -2.93 -7.38 7.91
CA GLN A 68 -4.17 -7.34 7.16
C GLN A 68 -5.12 -8.47 7.61
N GLU A 69 -6.15 -8.12 8.37
CA GLU A 69 -7.29 -8.98 8.63
C GLU A 69 -8.54 -8.13 8.38
N GLN A 70 -8.98 -8.17 7.12
CA GLN A 70 -10.24 -7.62 6.62
C GLN A 70 -10.60 -6.23 7.17
N VAL A 71 -9.70 -5.24 7.04
CA VAL A 71 -10.04 -3.85 7.35
C VAL A 71 -11.24 -3.46 6.48
N ARG A 72 -12.38 -3.24 7.12
CA ARG A 72 -13.61 -2.78 6.49
C ARG A 72 -13.82 -1.32 6.80
N VAL A 73 -14.08 -0.53 5.77
CA VAL A 73 -14.42 0.89 5.86
C VAL A 73 -15.78 1.07 5.20
N ASN A 74 -16.80 1.42 5.97
CA ASN A 74 -18.17 1.61 5.46
C ASN A 74 -18.67 0.43 4.59
N ASN A 75 -18.46 -0.80 5.06
CA ASN A 75 -18.75 -2.07 4.37
C ASN A 75 -17.87 -2.42 3.15
N TYR A 76 -16.95 -1.55 2.72
CA TYR A 76 -15.97 -1.86 1.70
C TYR A 76 -14.73 -2.52 2.31
N ARG A 77 -14.16 -3.48 1.58
CA ARG A 77 -12.97 -4.21 2.01
C ARG A 77 -11.75 -3.66 1.28
N ILE A 78 -10.73 -3.25 2.04
CA ILE A 78 -9.42 -2.96 1.47
C ILE A 78 -8.80 -4.28 0.98
N GLY A 79 -8.48 -4.35 -0.31
CA GLY A 79 -8.14 -5.56 -1.06
C GLY A 79 -6.74 -6.07 -0.77
N SER A 80 -5.78 -5.19 -0.49
CA SER A 80 -4.38 -5.54 -0.24
C SER A 80 -3.75 -4.74 0.91
N ILE A 81 -2.66 -5.27 1.48
CA ILE A 81 -1.87 -4.55 2.50
C ILE A 81 -1.23 -3.28 1.91
N VAL A 82 -0.94 -3.28 0.61
CA VAL A 82 -0.38 -2.13 -0.12
C VAL A 82 -1.42 -1.02 -0.20
N GLU A 83 -2.67 -1.34 -0.55
CA GLU A 83 -3.80 -0.40 -0.47
C GLU A 83 -4.02 0.11 0.97
N LEU A 84 -3.90 -0.75 1.98
CA LEU A 84 -4.06 -0.34 3.38
C LEU A 84 -3.01 0.69 3.80
N ALA A 85 -1.77 0.54 3.35
CA ALA A 85 -0.71 1.51 3.61
C ALA A 85 -1.06 2.88 3.00
N VAL A 86 -1.53 2.89 1.74
CA VAL A 86 -2.00 4.12 1.07
C VAL A 86 -3.19 4.74 1.80
N TYR A 87 -4.19 3.93 2.18
CA TYR A 87 -5.37 4.42 2.91
C TYR A 87 -5.00 5.07 4.25
N ARG A 88 -4.12 4.43 5.04
CA ARG A 88 -3.67 4.98 6.33
C ARG A 88 -2.87 6.27 6.14
N ARG A 89 -2.05 6.36 5.09
CA ARG A 89 -1.35 7.60 4.73
C ARG A 89 -2.34 8.69 4.31
N LEU A 90 -3.33 8.37 3.49
CA LEU A 90 -4.42 9.28 3.12
C LEU A 90 -5.13 9.83 4.35
N LEU A 91 -5.41 9.01 5.37
CA LEU A 91 -6.02 9.47 6.62
C LEU A 91 -5.12 10.43 7.41
N GLN A 92 -3.80 10.23 7.39
CA GLN A 92 -2.86 11.12 8.08
C GLN A 92 -2.69 12.46 7.38
N GLU A 93 -2.62 12.46 6.04
CA GLU A 93 -2.45 13.68 5.24
C GLU A 93 -3.80 14.39 4.95
N LYS A 94 -4.92 13.79 5.35
CA LYS A 94 -6.25 14.31 5.08
C LYS A 94 -6.44 15.69 5.70
N GLU A 95 -6.84 16.65 4.87
CA GLU A 95 -7.30 17.96 5.31
C GLU A 95 -8.83 18.05 5.48
N SER A 96 -9.29 19.10 6.16
CA SER A 96 -10.71 19.40 6.28
C SER A 96 -11.36 19.61 4.91
N GLY A 97 -12.59 19.11 4.74
CA GLY A 97 -13.34 19.27 3.50
C GLY A 97 -13.20 18.11 2.50
N PHE A 98 -12.27 17.18 2.75
CA PHE A 98 -12.12 15.97 1.94
C PHE A 98 -13.03 14.83 2.38
N THR A 99 -13.57 14.10 1.41
CA THR A 99 -14.17 12.78 1.60
C THR A 99 -13.31 11.74 0.87
N ILE A 100 -12.80 10.78 1.63
CA ILE A 100 -12.10 9.61 1.09
C ILE A 100 -13.14 8.50 0.92
N MET A 101 -13.34 8.06 -0.31
CA MET A 101 -14.18 6.92 -0.66
C MET A 101 -13.29 5.71 -0.86
N VAL A 102 -13.70 4.56 -0.34
CA VAL A 102 -13.03 3.27 -0.56
C VAL A 102 -13.84 2.50 -1.59
N GLN A 103 -13.19 2.00 -2.63
CA GLN A 103 -13.83 1.30 -3.74
C GLN A 103 -15.03 2.03 -4.38
N PRO A 104 -14.92 3.34 -4.71
CA PRO A 104 -16.00 4.02 -5.40
C PRO A 104 -16.14 3.53 -6.85
N PRO A 105 -17.36 3.49 -7.39
CA PRO A 105 -17.54 3.33 -8.83
C PRO A 105 -16.97 4.54 -9.57
N ILE A 106 -16.38 4.30 -10.72
CA ILE A 106 -15.81 5.34 -11.59
C ILE A 106 -16.91 5.81 -12.54
N ARG A 107 -17.41 7.01 -12.28
CA ARG A 107 -18.60 7.56 -12.96
C ARG A 107 -18.38 7.74 -14.46
N GLU A 108 -17.18 8.18 -14.82
CA GLU A 108 -16.73 8.46 -16.18
C GLU A 108 -16.67 7.18 -17.04
N LEU A 109 -16.63 6.00 -16.40
CA LEU A 109 -16.72 4.70 -17.05
C LEU A 109 -18.14 4.12 -17.06
N GLY A 110 -19.16 4.95 -16.82
CA GLY A 110 -20.55 4.48 -16.70
C GLY A 110 -20.73 3.45 -15.58
N ASN A 111 -19.95 3.58 -14.49
CA ASN A 111 -19.91 2.67 -13.34
C ASN A 111 -19.46 1.23 -13.67
N ARG A 112 -18.72 1.01 -14.76
CA ARG A 112 -18.17 -0.30 -15.16
C ARG A 112 -16.79 -0.62 -14.55
N GLY A 113 -16.34 0.19 -13.59
CA GLY A 113 -15.07 0.02 -12.90
C GLY A 113 -15.12 0.61 -11.50
N PHE A 114 -14.27 0.09 -10.62
CA PHE A 114 -14.07 0.59 -9.26
C PHE A 114 -12.60 0.97 -9.11
N ALA A 115 -12.35 2.15 -8.58
CA ALA A 115 -11.00 2.56 -8.17
C ALA A 115 -10.70 2.01 -6.79
N ASP A 116 -9.44 1.95 -6.35
CA ASP A 116 -9.15 1.57 -4.96
C ASP A 116 -9.63 2.65 -3.98
N PHE A 117 -9.38 3.92 -4.32
CA PHE A 117 -9.88 5.07 -3.57
C PHE A 117 -10.39 6.19 -4.48
N GLY A 118 -11.24 7.04 -3.92
CA GLY A 118 -11.63 8.31 -4.54
C GLY A 118 -11.54 9.45 -3.54
N LEU A 119 -10.95 10.56 -3.98
CA LEU A 119 -10.82 11.80 -3.23
C LEU A 119 -11.83 12.79 -3.78
N TYR A 120 -12.82 13.11 -2.95
CA TYR A 120 -13.84 14.09 -3.29
C TYR A 120 -13.66 15.35 -2.43
N PHE A 121 -13.54 16.49 -3.11
CA PHE A 121 -13.60 17.82 -2.52
C PHE A 121 -14.84 18.54 -3.08
N LYS A 122 -15.60 19.21 -2.21
CA LYS A 122 -16.88 19.79 -2.59
C LYS A 122 -16.70 20.84 -3.70
N GLY A 123 -17.43 20.66 -4.80
CA GLY A 123 -17.38 21.56 -5.96
C GLY A 123 -16.41 21.12 -7.06
N HIS A 124 -15.64 20.06 -6.85
CA HIS A 124 -14.64 19.56 -7.79
C HIS A 124 -14.94 18.12 -8.25
N PRO A 125 -14.47 17.70 -9.44
CA PRO A 125 -14.46 16.30 -9.85
C PRO A 125 -13.73 15.42 -8.85
N THR A 126 -14.12 14.14 -8.81
CA THR A 126 -13.45 13.15 -7.95
C THR A 126 -12.12 12.76 -8.59
N VAL A 127 -11.01 12.86 -7.85
CA VAL A 127 -9.74 12.26 -8.24
C VAL A 127 -9.69 10.83 -7.71
N TYR A 128 -9.44 9.86 -8.56
CA TYR A 128 -9.37 8.46 -8.18
C TYR A 128 -7.92 8.03 -7.97
N ILE A 129 -7.70 7.03 -7.11
CA ILE A 129 -6.39 6.44 -6.86
C ILE A 129 -6.46 4.94 -7.17
N GLU A 130 -5.47 4.46 -7.91
CA GLU A 130 -5.20 3.05 -8.14
C GLU A 130 -3.86 2.66 -7.53
N VAL A 131 -3.84 1.57 -6.78
CA VAL A 131 -2.66 1.06 -6.10
C VAL A 131 -2.16 -0.18 -6.85
N ALA A 132 -1.02 -0.04 -7.52
CA ALA A 132 -0.38 -1.13 -8.25
C ALA A 132 0.51 -1.95 -7.31
N GLY A 133 -0.12 -2.89 -6.58
CA GLY A 133 0.57 -3.71 -5.55
C GLY A 133 1.51 -4.80 -6.06
N THR A 134 1.65 -4.98 -7.39
CA THR A 134 2.51 -6.03 -7.97
C THR A 134 3.35 -5.57 -9.16
N VAL A 135 3.30 -4.28 -9.49
CA VAL A 135 4.05 -3.66 -10.59
C VAL A 135 4.73 -2.42 -10.03
N THR A 136 6.01 -2.23 -10.34
CA THR A 136 6.79 -1.06 -9.93
C THR A 136 6.53 0.13 -10.85
N SER A 137 6.91 1.33 -10.41
CA SER A 137 6.85 2.56 -11.20
C SER A 137 7.64 2.47 -12.53
N ALA A 138 8.64 1.59 -12.59
CA ALA A 138 9.42 1.28 -13.79
C ALA A 138 8.76 0.24 -14.73
N GLY A 139 7.53 -0.20 -14.44
CA GLY A 139 6.80 -1.19 -15.24
C GLY A 139 7.28 -2.64 -15.04
N GLN A 140 7.96 -2.93 -13.92
CA GLN A 140 8.49 -4.26 -13.64
C GLN A 140 7.61 -5.01 -12.65
N SER A 141 7.41 -6.30 -12.85
CA SER A 141 6.72 -7.13 -11.87
C SER A 141 7.59 -7.41 -10.67
N VAL A 142 6.97 -7.43 -9.48
CA VAL A 142 7.68 -7.70 -8.22
C VAL A 142 8.13 -9.15 -8.03
N SER A 143 7.64 -10.06 -8.88
CA SER A 143 8.06 -11.47 -8.89
C SER A 143 7.64 -12.15 -10.19
N GLU A 144 8.23 -13.30 -10.51
CA GLU A 144 7.80 -14.14 -11.65
C GLU A 144 6.32 -14.52 -11.55
N ASN A 145 5.83 -14.79 -10.34
CA ASN A 145 4.41 -15.09 -10.10
C ASN A 145 3.49 -13.89 -10.33
N ALA A 146 4.00 -12.67 -10.14
CA ALA A 146 3.26 -11.43 -10.42
C ALA A 146 3.23 -11.10 -11.91
N GLU A 147 4.24 -11.53 -12.68
CA GLU A 147 4.36 -11.22 -14.12
C GLU A 147 3.14 -11.64 -14.92
N LYS A 148 2.53 -12.78 -14.60
CA LYS A 148 1.31 -13.25 -15.26
C LYS A 148 0.10 -12.30 -15.11
N PHE A 149 0.13 -11.39 -14.14
CA PHE A 149 -0.92 -10.41 -13.89
C PHE A 149 -0.57 -9.01 -14.44
N ARG A 150 0.69 -8.78 -14.84
CA ARG A 150 1.17 -7.45 -15.25
C ARG A 150 0.35 -6.87 -16.39
N VAL A 151 0.15 -7.63 -17.46
CA VAL A 151 -0.63 -7.20 -18.63
C VAL A 151 -2.05 -6.79 -18.23
N GLY A 152 -2.73 -7.58 -17.40
CA GLY A 152 -4.09 -7.26 -16.95
C GLY A 152 -4.16 -6.02 -16.06
N ILE A 153 -3.11 -5.74 -15.28
CA ILE A 153 -2.99 -4.51 -14.48
C ILE A 153 -2.76 -3.32 -15.40
N GLU A 154 -1.83 -3.40 -16.34
CA GLU A 154 -1.56 -2.35 -17.33
C GLU A 154 -2.79 -2.03 -18.17
N GLU A 155 -3.48 -3.05 -18.69
CA GLU A 155 -4.76 -2.89 -19.40
C GLU A 155 -5.80 -2.20 -18.54
N ARG A 156 -5.92 -2.58 -17.25
CA ARG A 156 -6.83 -1.92 -16.31
C ARG A 156 -6.49 -0.45 -16.15
N LEU A 157 -5.20 -0.10 -15.97
CA LEU A 157 -4.74 1.28 -15.78
C LEU A 157 -4.96 2.12 -17.05
N MET A 158 -4.77 1.54 -18.23
CA MET A 158 -5.00 2.19 -19.51
C MET A 158 -6.46 2.63 -19.71
N ARG A 159 -7.43 1.94 -19.07
CA ARG A 159 -8.86 2.33 -19.15
C ARG A 159 -9.15 3.73 -18.62
N TYR A 160 -8.25 4.28 -17.81
CA TYR A 160 -8.43 5.59 -17.20
C TYR A 160 -7.92 6.74 -18.06
N MET A 161 -7.02 6.46 -19.00
CA MET A 161 -6.35 7.50 -19.78
C MET A 161 -7.36 8.32 -20.60
N GLY A 162 -7.39 9.62 -20.36
CA GLY A 162 -8.29 10.55 -21.05
C GLY A 162 -9.76 10.44 -20.64
N VAL A 163 -10.09 9.61 -19.63
CA VAL A 163 -11.47 9.38 -19.18
C VAL A 163 -11.72 9.95 -17.79
N ALA A 164 -10.82 9.69 -16.83
CA ALA A 164 -10.97 10.12 -15.44
C ALA A 164 -9.63 10.63 -14.87
N PRO A 165 -9.64 11.59 -13.93
CA PRO A 165 -8.43 12.00 -13.22
C PRO A 165 -8.02 10.88 -12.25
N VAL A 166 -7.02 10.09 -12.65
CA VAL A 166 -6.49 8.97 -11.86
C VAL A 166 -5.03 9.23 -11.48
N GLU A 167 -4.70 8.94 -10.23
CA GLU A 167 -3.33 8.80 -9.74
C GLU A 167 -3.03 7.31 -9.54
N VAL A 168 -1.93 6.83 -10.12
CA VAL A 168 -1.44 5.47 -9.89
C VAL A 168 -0.28 5.56 -8.89
N ILE A 169 -0.32 4.72 -7.86
CA ILE A 169 0.75 4.60 -6.86
C ILE A 169 1.24 3.15 -6.87
N HIS A 170 2.51 2.97 -7.24
CA HIS A 170 3.13 1.66 -7.39
C HIS A 170 3.73 1.16 -6.08
N ILE A 171 3.90 -0.15 -5.95
CA ILE A 171 4.41 -0.77 -4.71
C ILE A 171 5.74 -0.20 -4.22
N ASP A 172 6.68 0.09 -5.13
CA ASP A 172 7.97 0.70 -4.79
C ASP A 172 7.81 2.13 -4.26
N GLU A 173 6.86 2.89 -4.80
CA GLU A 173 6.49 4.21 -4.28
C GLU A 173 5.79 4.10 -2.92
N VAL A 174 4.92 3.09 -2.73
CA VAL A 174 4.25 2.82 -1.44
C VAL A 174 5.25 2.43 -0.36
N CYS A 175 6.29 1.68 -0.70
CA CYS A 175 7.29 1.20 0.24
C CYS A 175 8.38 2.24 0.57
N ASN A 176 8.43 3.36 -0.16
CA ASN A 176 9.25 4.51 0.16
C ASN A 176 8.38 5.59 0.82
N VAL A 177 8.55 5.82 2.12
CA VAL A 177 7.71 6.75 2.91
C VAL A 177 7.64 8.14 2.30
N SER A 178 8.77 8.66 1.82
CA SER A 178 8.83 10.00 1.24
C SER A 178 8.05 10.04 -0.08
N ALA A 179 8.24 9.05 -0.94
CA ALA A 179 7.51 8.95 -2.20
C ALA A 179 6.00 8.74 -1.95
N GLN A 180 5.63 7.81 -1.07
CA GLN A 180 4.24 7.55 -0.71
C GLN A 180 3.54 8.82 -0.22
N THR A 181 4.18 9.56 0.70
CA THR A 181 3.62 10.79 1.27
C THR A 181 3.45 11.86 0.18
N GLU A 182 4.45 12.02 -0.69
CA GLU A 182 4.39 12.98 -1.78
C GLU A 182 3.28 12.64 -2.80
N ARG A 183 3.17 11.38 -3.23
CA ARG A 183 2.11 10.95 -4.16
C ARG A 183 0.71 11.13 -3.56
N VAL A 184 0.55 10.86 -2.26
CA VAL A 184 -0.71 11.11 -1.54
C VAL A 184 -1.05 12.60 -1.49
N ARG A 185 -0.09 13.47 -1.17
CA ARG A 185 -0.28 14.93 -1.14
C ARG A 185 -0.63 15.46 -2.52
N GLN A 186 0.06 15.01 -3.57
CA GLN A 186 -0.24 15.38 -4.96
C GLN A 186 -1.69 15.02 -5.33
N ALA A 187 -2.16 13.83 -4.97
CA ALA A 187 -3.55 13.43 -5.21
C ALA A 187 -4.56 14.33 -4.48
N ILE A 188 -4.26 14.69 -3.22
CA ILE A 188 -5.09 15.61 -2.43
C ILE A 188 -5.12 17.01 -3.07
N GLU A 189 -3.96 17.57 -3.41
CA GLU A 189 -3.88 18.89 -4.06
C GLU A 189 -4.62 18.91 -5.40
N ARG A 190 -4.43 17.88 -6.23
CA ARG A 190 -5.13 17.76 -7.51
C ARG A 190 -6.65 17.75 -7.32
N ALA A 191 -7.15 17.09 -6.28
CA ALA A 191 -8.58 17.06 -5.98
C ALA A 191 -9.14 18.41 -5.50
N LYS A 192 -8.29 19.36 -5.04
CA LYS A 192 -8.72 20.73 -4.71
C LYS A 192 -8.89 21.61 -5.94
N ILE A 193 -8.25 21.28 -7.06
CA ILE A 193 -8.18 22.13 -8.25
C ILE A 193 -8.74 21.49 -9.53
N ALA A 194 -9.14 20.22 -9.46
CA ALA A 194 -9.71 19.47 -10.58
C ALA A 194 -11.00 20.10 -11.10
#